data_AF-A0A2S7KL23-F1
#
_entry.id   AF-A0A2S7KL23-F1
#
_cell.length_a   1.000
_cell.length_b   1.000
_cell.length_c   1.000
_cell.angle_alpha   90.00
_cell.angle_beta   90.00
_cell.angle_gamma   90.00
#
_symmetry.space_group_name_H-M   'P 1'
#
loop_
_entity.id
_entity.type
_entity.pdbx_description
1 polymer ?
#
loop_
_entity_poly.entity_id
_entity_poly.type
_entity_poly.pdbx_seq_one_letter_code
_entity_poly.pdbx_strand_id
1 'polypeptide(L)' 'MTAAYVHLFKECKEFLRAGEVEGLSIDSTNNDLLVLANRGSRIVLVMVKGFYPKYSEELHELYIYERVK' A
#
# COMPACT_ATOMS: atom_id res chain seq x y z
N MET A 1 23.27 -21.02 0.46
CA MET A 1 22.13 -20.46 -0.29
C MET A 1 20.88 -21.14 0.24
N THR A 2 19.97 -20.38 0.85
CA THR A 2 18.69 -20.90 1.34
C THR A 2 17.61 -20.48 0.36
N ALA A 3 16.76 -21.41 -0.06
CA ALA A 3 15.59 -21.15 -0.90
C ALA A 3 14.34 -21.66 -0.18
N ALA A 4 13.22 -20.96 -0.36
CA ALA A 4 11.93 -21.33 0.22
C ALA A 4 10.83 -21.19 -0.83
N TYR A 5 9.80 -22.01 -0.72
CA TYR A 5 8.58 -21.84 -1.49
C TYR A 5 7.84 -20.60 -1.00
N VAL A 6 7.40 -19.76 -1.94
CA VAL A 6 6.60 -18.57 -1.65
C VAL A 6 5.14 -18.85 -2.01
N HIS A 7 4.24 -18.36 -1.17
CA HIS A 7 2.81 -18.38 -1.41
C HIS A 7 2.30 -16.94 -1.53
N LEU A 8 1.31 -16.71 -2.38
CA LEU A 8 0.68 -15.40 -2.50
C LEU A 8 0.01 -15.04 -1.16
N PHE A 9 0.42 -13.92 -0.56
CA PHE A 9 -0.21 -13.42 0.66
C PHE A 9 -1.55 -12.73 0.33
N LYS A 10 -1.52 -11.74 -0.58
CA LYS A 10 -2.69 -10.97 -0.99
C LYS A 10 -2.47 -10.34 -2.36
N GLU A 11 -3.56 -10.22 -3.13
CA GLU A 11 -3.65 -9.31 -4.27
C GLU A 11 -4.39 -8.03 -3.84
N CYS A 12 -3.73 -6.88 -3.94
CA CYS A 12 -4.26 -5.59 -3.44
C CYS A 12 -5.04 -4.84 -4.54
N LYS A 13 -6.21 -5.36 -4.92
CA LYS A 13 -7.06 -4.82 -6.00
C LYS A 13 -7.72 -3.48 -5.67
N GLU A 14 -7.71 -3.10 -4.40
CA GLU A 14 -8.23 -1.83 -3.91
C GLU A 14 -7.38 -0.62 -4.34
N PHE A 15 -6.09 -0.82 -4.63
CA PHE A 15 -5.21 0.22 -5.15
C PHE A 15 -5.23 0.16 -6.68
N LEU A 16 -5.77 1.21 -7.29
CA LEU A 16 -6.06 1.29 -8.72
C LEU A 16 -5.05 2.16 -9.48
N ARG A 17 -4.26 2.98 -8.77
CA ARG A 17 -3.44 4.04 -9.39
C ARG A 17 -1.99 3.94 -8.92
N ALA A 18 -1.10 4.36 -9.82
CA ALA A 18 0.32 4.45 -9.50
C ALA A 18 0.55 5.44 -8.35
N GLY A 19 1.36 5.01 -7.38
CA GLY A 19 1.71 5.81 -6.20
C GLY A 19 0.69 5.77 -5.06
N GLU A 20 -0.37 4.97 -5.15
CA GLU A 20 -1.28 4.79 -4.01
C GLU A 20 -0.65 3.95 -2.88
N VAL A 21 0.39 3.16 -3.14
CA VAL A 21 1.16 2.46 -2.10
C VAL A 21 2.46 3.21 -1.86
N GLU A 22 2.62 3.73 -0.64
CA GLU A 22 3.81 4.49 -0.21
C GLU A 22 4.76 3.65 0.62
N GLY A 23 4.24 2.64 1.33
CA GLY A 23 5.04 1.77 2.19
C GLY A 23 4.36 0.44 2.47
N LEU A 24 5.20 -0.57 2.72
CA LEU A 24 4.79 -1.93 3.09
C LEU A 24 5.63 -2.40 4.28
N SER A 25 5.01 -3.03 5.26
CA SER A 25 5.70 -3.73 6.34
C SER A 25 4.92 -4.96 6.79
N ILE A 26 5.62 -5.94 7.34
CA ILE A 26 5.00 -7.00 8.13
C ILE A 26 5.12 -6.59 9.60
N ASP A 27 4.01 -6.56 10.32
CA ASP A 27 4.02 -6.38 11.76
C ASP A 27 4.60 -7.65 12.40
N SER A 28 5.71 -7.52 13.12
CA SER A 28 6.42 -8.65 13.71
C SER A 28 5.69 -9.29 14.90
N THR A 29 4.66 -8.64 15.44
CA THR A 29 3.90 -9.12 16.60
C THR A 29 2.78 -10.10 16.23
N ASN A 30 2.13 -9.88 15.09
CA ASN A 30 0.97 -10.66 14.61
C ASN A 30 1.17 -11.24 13.20
N ASN A 31 2.22 -10.84 12.47
CA ASN A 31 2.49 -11.16 11.07
C ASN A 31 1.46 -10.60 10.07
N ASP A 32 0.77 -9.52 10.43
CA ASP A 32 -0.15 -8.85 9.53
C ASP A 32 0.60 -7.98 8.51
N LEU A 33 0.03 -7.85 7.32
CA LEU A 33 0.55 -6.96 6.29
C LEU A 33 0.01 -5.55 6.52
N LEU A 34 0.91 -4.62 6.76
CA LEU A 34 0.65 -3.19 6.87
C LEU A 34 0.93 -2.53 5.52
N VAL A 35 -0.04 -1.78 5.02
CA VAL A 35 0.10 -0.99 3.79
C VAL A 35 -0.19 0.48 4.12
N LEU A 36 0.85 1.31 4.01
CA LEU A 36 0.70 2.76 4.02
C LEU A 36 0.27 3.19 2.62
N ALA A 37 -0.91 3.77 2.53
CA ALA A 37 -1.52 4.16 1.28
C ALA A 37 -1.79 5.66 1.22
N ASN A 38 -1.66 6.20 0.01
CA ASN A 38 -2.01 7.55 -0.35
C ASN A 38 -3.32 7.56 -1.13
N ARG A 39 -4.21 8.47 -0.75
CA ARG A 39 -5.39 8.78 -1.52
C ARG A 39 -5.49 10.28 -1.75
N GLY A 40 -5.55 10.66 -3.02
CA GLY A 40 -5.83 12.03 -3.44
C GLY A 40 -4.72 12.67 -4.26
N SER A 41 -3.46 12.27 -4.07
CA SER A 41 -2.34 12.81 -4.85
C SER A 41 -2.12 12.05 -6.16
N ARG A 42 -1.80 12.80 -7.23
CA ARG A 42 -1.32 12.24 -8.50
C ARG A 42 0.19 12.11 -8.43
N ILE A 43 0.70 10.90 -8.26
CA ILE A 43 2.13 10.63 -8.23
C ILE A 43 2.61 10.26 -9.62
N VAL A 44 3.56 11.03 -10.16
CA VAL A 44 4.18 10.78 -11.46
C VAL A 44 5.68 10.76 -11.27
N LEU A 45 6.33 9.63 -11.56
CA LEU A 45 7.77 9.44 -11.38
C LEU A 45 8.22 9.84 -9.95
N VAL A 46 7.49 9.38 -8.93
CA VAL A 46 7.78 9.65 -7.51
C VAL A 46 7.60 11.13 -7.11
N MET A 47 6.97 11.96 -7.93
CA MET A 47 6.68 13.36 -7.62
C MET A 47 5.17 13.62 -7.55
N VAL A 48 4.73 14.36 -6.54
CA VAL A 48 3.36 14.87 -6.45
C VAL A 48 3.12 15.87 -7.58
N LYS A 49 2.10 15.63 -8.41
CA LYS A 49 1.67 16.48 -9.54
C LYS A 49 0.23 16.94 -9.36
N GLY A 50 -0.04 17.53 -8.20
CA GLY A 50 -1.37 17.99 -7.80
C GLY A 50 -2.31 16.84 -7.39
N PHE A 51 -3.57 17.18 -7.14
CA PHE A 51 -4.56 16.25 -6.61
C PHE A 51 -5.54 15.76 -7.69
N TYR A 52 -6.14 14.59 -7.45
CA TYR A 52 -7.30 14.13 -8.20
C TYR A 52 -8.51 15.05 -7.94
N PRO A 53 -9.48 15.13 -8.86
CA PRO A 53 -10.71 15.88 -8.62
C PRO A 53 -11.36 15.47 -7.30
N LYS A 54 -11.87 16.46 -6.55
CA LYS A 54 -12.49 16.34 -5.21
C LYS A 54 -11.51 16.20 -4.04
N TYR A 55 -10.21 16.26 -4.29
CA TYR A 55 -9.19 16.31 -3.24
C TYR A 55 -8.55 17.70 -3.20
N SER A 56 -8.43 18.26 -2.00
CA SER A 56 -7.68 19.49 -1.71
C SER A 56 -6.35 19.22 -1.02
N GLU A 57 -6.16 17.98 -0.56
CA GLU A 57 -5.00 17.53 0.18
C GLU A 57 -4.76 16.04 -0.05
N GLU A 58 -3.64 15.57 0.45
CA GLU A 58 -3.26 14.17 0.49
C GLU A 58 -3.84 13.50 1.75
N LEU A 59 -4.47 12.34 1.59
CA LEU A 59 -4.94 11.53 2.70
C LEU A 59 -4.06 10.30 2.81
N HIS A 60 -3.45 10.11 3.98
CA HIS A 60 -2.67 8.92 4.29
C HIS A 60 -3.51 7.95 5.12
N GLU A 61 -3.62 6.72 4.64
CA GLU A 61 -4.44 5.67 5.22
C GLU A 61 -3.57 4.44 5.51
N LEU A 62 -3.75 3.83 6.69
CA LEU A 62 -3.09 2.58 7.03
C LEU A 62 -4.08 1.43 6.87
N TYR A 63 -3.80 0.53 5.93
CA TYR A 63 -4.54 -0.70 5.74
C TYR A 63 -3.84 -1.83 6.50
N ILE A 64 -4.60 -2.59 7.27
CA ILE A 64 -4.12 -3.76 8.02
C ILE A 64 -4.78 -4.98 7.40
N TYR A 65 -3.97 -5.86 6.84
CA TYR A 65 -4.41 -7.14 6.29
C TYR A 65 -3.98 -8.26 7.21
N GLU A 66 -4.96 -8.80 7.92
CA GLU A 66 -4.76 -9.96 8.79
C GLU A 66 -4.27 -11.15 7.99
N ARG A 67 -3.23 -11.83 8.49
CA ARG A 67 -2.79 -13.09 7.90
C ARG A 67 -3.89 -14.13 8.09
N VAL A 68 -4.51 -14.55 6.99
CA VAL A 68 -5.43 -15.71 7.00
C VAL A 68 -4.64 -16.93 7.49
N LYS A 69 -5.10 -17.53 8.59
CA LYS A 69 -4.47 -18.71 9.20
C LYS A 69 -4.66 -19.96 8.36
#